data_AF-A0A832LSM9-F1
#
_entry.id   AF-A0A832LSM9-F1
#
_cell.length_a   1.000
_cell.length_b   1.000
_cell.length_c   1.000
_cell.angle_alpha   90.00
_cell.angle_beta   90.00
_cell.angle_gamma   90.00
#
_symmetry.space_group_name_H-M   'P 1'
#
loop_
_entity.id
_entity.type
_entity.pdbx_description
1 polymer ?
#
loop_
_entity_poly.entity_id
_entity_poly.type
_entity_poly.pdbx_seq_one_letter_code
_entity_poly.pdbx_strand_id
1 'polypeptide(L)' 'MTNFDGKRVAVIGAGRSGCAAAGALIRRGAQVELYDRKPLAELTLAQP' A
#
# COMPACT_ATOMS: atom_id res chain seq x y z
N MET A 1 4.63 -1.76 20.75
CA MET A 1 4.29 -0.91 19.58
C MET A 1 5.35 -1.15 18.51
N THR A 2 5.01 -1.71 17.36
CA THR A 2 5.97 -1.93 16.27
C THR A 2 6.19 -0.60 15.54
N ASN A 3 7.41 -0.05 15.65
CA ASN A 3 7.77 1.22 15.03
C ASN A 3 8.11 1.01 13.55
N PHE A 4 7.35 1.66 12.67
CA PHE A 4 7.61 1.68 11.22
C PHE A 4 8.15 3.03 10.74
N ASP A 5 8.36 4.00 11.64
CA ASP A 5 8.88 5.33 11.32
C ASP A 5 10.20 5.21 10.55
N GLY A 6 10.22 5.83 9.37
CA GLY A 6 11.40 5.87 8.50
C GLY A 6 11.76 4.54 7.82
N LYS A 7 10.97 3.48 8.01
CA LYS A 7 11.18 2.21 7.32
C LYS A 7 10.63 2.25 5.91
N ARG A 8 11.38 1.70 4.95
CA ARG A 8 10.90 1.47 3.59
C ARG A 8 10.20 0.12 3.51
N VAL A 9 8.98 0.10 2.98
CA VAL A 9 8.14 -1.10 2.91
C VAL A 9 7.55 -1.23 1.51
N ALA A 10 7.80 -2.36 0.86
CA ALA A 10 7.14 -2.72 -0.39
C ALA A 10 5.88 -3.55 -0.09
N VAL A 11 4.74 -3.15 -0.63
CA VAL A 11 3.47 -3.87 -0.56
C VAL A 11 3.18 -4.45 -1.93
N ILE A 12 2.97 -5.78 -2.01
CA ILE A 12 2.69 -6.47 -3.26
C ILE A 12 1.19 -6.80 -3.34
N GLY A 13 0.55 -6.36 -4.42
CA GLY A 13 -0.89 -6.37 -4.66
C GLY A 13 -1.55 -5.05 -4.25
N ALA A 14 -2.12 -4.32 -5.20
CA ALA A 14 -2.86 -3.06 -5.05
C ALA A 14 -4.38 -3.23 -5.09
N GLY A 15 -4.88 -4.43 -4.74
CA GLY A 15 -6.29 -4.63 -4.44
C GLY A 15 -6.70 -3.94 -3.13
N ARG A 16 -7.97 -4.08 -2.72
CA ARG A 16 -8.53 -3.44 -1.51
C ARG A 16 -7.70 -3.69 -0.25
N SER A 17 -7.24 -4.92 -0.05
CA SER A 17 -6.42 -5.31 1.11
C SER A 17 -5.03 -4.67 1.08
N GLY A 18 -4.39 -4.60 -0.09
CA GLY A 18 -3.08 -4.00 -0.26
C GLY A 18 -3.08 -2.49 -0.06
N CYS A 19 -4.08 -1.79 -0.62
CA CYS A 19 -4.28 -0.37 -0.36
C CYS A 19 -4.56 -0.08 1.12
N ALA A 20 -5.40 -0.91 1.78
CA ALA A 20 -5.67 -0.77 3.21
C ALA A 20 -4.41 -0.99 4.06
N ALA A 21 -3.61 -2.00 3.73
CA ALA A 21 -2.34 -2.28 4.40
C ALA A 21 -1.33 -1.13 4.20
N ALA A 22 -1.19 -0.63 2.96
CA ALA A 22 -0.35 0.52 2.66
C ALA A 22 -0.76 1.76 3.47
N GLY A 23 -2.06 2.07 3.51
CA GLY A 23 -2.58 3.19 4.31
C GLY A 23 -2.31 3.03 5.81
N ALA A 24 -2.43 1.82 6.35
CA ALA A 24 -2.11 1.55 7.76
C ALA A 24 -0.62 1.71 8.06
N LEU A 25 0.26 1.31 7.14
CA LEU A 25 1.72 1.46 7.27
C LEU A 25 2.15 2.93 7.16
N ILE A 26 1.57 3.70 6.24
CA ILE A 26 1.83 5.14 6.11
C ILE A 26 1.44 5.87 7.40
N ARG A 27 0.29 5.56 8.01
CA ARG A 27 -0.14 6.14 9.30
C ARG A 27 0.81 5.81 10.47
N ARG A 28 1.67 4.81 10.29
CA ARG A 28 2.71 4.40 11.27
C ARG A 28 4.10 4.92 10.88
N GLY A 29 4.19 5.88 9.96
CA GLY A 29 5.42 6.57 9.54
C GLY A 29 6.30 5.79 8.56
N ALA A 30 5.78 4.72 7.97
CA ALA A 30 6.50 3.98 6.92
C ALA A 30 6.53 4.77 5.60
N GLN A 31 7.64 4.62 4.87
CA GLN A 31 7.73 4.96 3.45
C GLN A 31 7.28 3.74 2.64
N VAL A 32 6.07 3.80 2.09
CA VAL A 32 5.44 2.65 1.44
C VAL A 32 5.45 2.79 -0.08
N GLU A 33 5.87 1.73 -0.77
CA GLU A 33 5.75 1.57 -2.21
C GLU A 33 4.81 0.41 -2.51
N LEU A 34 3.78 0.65 -3.33
CA LEU A 34 2.76 -0.33 -3.67
C LEU A 34 3.01 -0.84 -5.09
N TYR A 35 3.09 -2.15 -5.25
CA TYR A 35 3.37 -2.82 -6.50
C TYR A 35 2.18 -3.72 -6.87
N ASP A 36 1.71 -3.65 -8.09
CA ASP A 36 0.76 -4.62 -8.64
C ASP A 36 1.20 -5.02 -10.04
N ARG A 37 0.78 -6.22 -10.46
CA ARG A 37 0.96 -6.70 -11.83
C ARG A 37 0.03 -5.95 -12.80
N LYS A 38 -1.14 -5.52 -12.31
CA LYS A 38 -2.15 -4.83 -13.10
C LYS A 38 -1.77 -3.36 -13.31
N PRO A 39 -2.01 -2.81 -14.50
CA PRO A 39 -1.83 -1.39 -14.75
C PRO A 39 -2.79 -0.56 -13.89
N LEU A 40 -2.35 0.66 -13.52
CA LEU A 40 -3.08 1.58 -12.64
C LEU A 40 -4.54 1.80 -13.07
N ALA A 41 -4.82 1.81 -14.37
CA ALA A 41 -6.15 1.97 -14.95
C ALA A 41 -7.15 0.87 -14.51
N GLU A 42 -6.68 -0.36 -14.27
CA GLU A 42 -7.52 -1.46 -13.78
C GLU A 42 -7.72 -1.42 -12.26
N LEU A 43 -6.83 -0.72 -11.54
CA LEU A 43 -6.96 -0.52 -10.10
C LEU A 43 -8.01 0.53 -9.77
N THR A 44 -8.15 1.57 -10.60
CA THR A 44 -9.11 2.68 -10.38
C THR A 44 -10.57 2.23 -10.58
N LEU A 45 -10.82 1.26 -11.47
CA LEU A 45 -12.15 0.68 -11.70
C LEU A 45 -12.64 -0.22 -10.56
N ALA A 46 -11.76 -0.57 -9.62
CA ALA A 46 -12.06 -1.40 -8.46
C ALA A 46 -12.19 -0.60 -7.15
N GLN A 47 -11.96 0.71 -7.19
CA GLN A 47 -12.15 1.59 -6.03
C GLN A 47 -13.49 2.32 -6.19
N PRO A 48 -14.41 2.22 -5.21
CA PRO A 48 -15.70 2.89 -5.25
C PRO A 48 -15.58 4.41 -5.15
#